data_AF-A0A9D6L2C3-F1
#
_entry.id   AF-A0A9D6L2C3-F1
#
_cell.length_a   1.000
_cell.length_b   1.000
_cell.length_c   1.000
_cell.angle_alpha   90.00
_cell.angle_beta   90.00
_cell.angle_gamma   90.00
#
_symmetry.space_group_name_H-M   'P 1'
#
loop_
_entity.id
_entity.type
_entity.pdbx_description
1 polymer ?
#
loop_
_entity_poly.entity_id
_entity_poly.type
_entity_poly.pdbx_seq_one_letter_code
_entity_poly.pdbx_strand_id
1 'polypeptide(L)'
;KLAPFKDIFTSVAINHAYSSSYTVSNYSNSLLYNAQDNLSQLTINNSVENYNSSANFFANRYTKADTTGHLVPIFVINQVLISETFAPLIGVAVKTKSKLNISFKYNTKRDISLNVSNAQITEMNGKDWQLEVGFTKNNMRLPFRDQGRIITLKNDVTMRMTVGVTSNQTIQRRIDEGSTVTNGNINFQLRPNISYVANKKLTIQVYVERTVNDPLVSNSYRRSTTKGGVKIIFNLSQ
;
A
#
# COMPACT_ATOMS: atom_id res chain seq x y z
N LYS A 1 16.74 -18.24 -22.65
CA LYS A 1 16.73 -16.80 -23.02
C LYS A 1 15.89 -16.65 -24.28
N LEU A 2 14.79 -15.90 -24.25
CA LEU A 2 13.94 -15.67 -25.43
C LEU A 2 14.74 -14.89 -26.48
N ALA A 3 14.75 -15.38 -27.73
CA ALA A 3 15.59 -14.87 -28.82
C ALA A 3 15.52 -13.34 -29.04
N PRO A 4 14.34 -12.67 -29.02
CA PRO A 4 14.28 -11.22 -29.26
C PRO A 4 14.75 -10.35 -28.09
N PHE A 5 14.84 -10.90 -26.86
CA PHE A 5 15.13 -10.12 -25.65
C PHE A 5 16.57 -10.27 -25.14
N LYS A 6 17.34 -11.17 -25.75
CA LYS A 6 18.71 -11.54 -25.32
C LYS A 6 19.71 -10.40 -25.46
N ASP A 7 19.51 -9.50 -26.43
CA ASP A 7 20.49 -8.46 -26.76
C ASP A 7 20.30 -7.18 -25.96
N ILE A 8 19.07 -6.94 -25.49
CA ILE A 8 18.71 -5.75 -24.73
C ILE A 8 18.85 -6.04 -23.23
N PHE A 9 18.23 -7.11 -22.73
CA PHE A 9 18.07 -7.33 -21.29
C PHE A 9 19.08 -8.32 -20.72
N THR A 10 19.58 -8.03 -19.51
CA THR A 10 20.35 -8.97 -18.69
C THR A 10 19.45 -9.77 -17.78
N SER A 11 18.43 -9.13 -17.18
CA SER A 11 17.43 -9.80 -16.35
C SER A 11 16.09 -9.09 -16.41
N VAL A 12 15.01 -9.86 -16.39
CA VAL A 12 13.64 -9.38 -16.19
C VAL A 12 13.03 -10.23 -15.09
N ALA A 13 12.50 -9.59 -14.06
CA ALA A 13 11.79 -10.24 -12.97
C ALA A 13 10.39 -9.63 -12.86
N ILE A 14 9.39 -10.50 -12.75
CA ILE A 14 8.00 -10.13 -12.54
C ILE A 14 7.56 -10.78 -11.24
N ASN A 15 7.06 -9.96 -10.32
CA ASN A 15 6.69 -10.38 -8.98
C ASN A 15 5.23 -10.00 -8.72
N HIS A 16 4.52 -10.88 -8.04
CA HIS A 16 3.17 -10.65 -7.52
C HIS A 16 3.09 -11.31 -6.13
N ALA A 17 2.48 -10.64 -5.16
CA ALA A 17 2.23 -11.21 -3.84
C ALA A 17 0.87 -10.74 -3.31
N TYR A 18 0.14 -11.65 -2.67
CA TYR A 18 -1.16 -11.39 -2.05
C TYR A 18 -1.18 -11.99 -0.65
N SER A 19 -1.76 -11.26 0.28
CA SER A 19 -2.04 -11.71 1.64
C SER A 19 -3.41 -11.21 2.07
N SER A 20 -4.17 -12.06 2.76
CA SER A 20 -5.45 -11.70 3.35
C SER A 20 -5.54 -12.30 4.74
N SER A 21 -6.13 -11.55 5.65
CA SER A 21 -6.40 -11.99 7.01
C SER A 21 -7.80 -11.56 7.43
N TYR A 22 -8.49 -12.47 8.10
CA TYR A 22 -9.76 -12.23 8.78
C TYR A 22 -9.51 -12.33 10.27
N THR A 23 -9.74 -11.24 10.99
CA THR A 23 -9.49 -11.16 12.44
C THR A 23 -10.76 -10.70 13.15
N VAL A 24 -11.16 -11.46 14.17
CA VAL A 24 -12.16 -11.04 15.15
C VAL A 24 -11.42 -10.51 16.37
N SER A 25 -11.54 -9.21 16.65
CA SER A 25 -10.71 -8.52 17.66
C SER A 25 -10.95 -9.05 19.07
N ASN A 26 -12.22 -9.16 19.45
CA ASN A 26 -12.65 -9.82 20.67
C ASN A 26 -14.07 -10.36 20.49
N TYR A 27 -14.37 -11.42 21.23
CA TYR A 27 -15.70 -11.97 21.35
C TYR A 27 -15.93 -12.43 22.79
N SER A 28 -17.17 -12.39 23.24
CA SER A 28 -17.59 -12.89 24.55
C SER A 28 -18.86 -13.72 24.41
N ASN A 29 -19.12 -14.62 25.34
CA ASN A 29 -20.37 -15.36 25.35
C ASN A 29 -21.52 -14.41 25.72
N SER A 30 -22.62 -14.51 24.99
CA SER A 30 -23.85 -13.79 25.34
C SER A 30 -24.46 -14.37 26.61
N LEU A 31 -24.68 -13.53 27.62
CA LEU A 31 -25.36 -13.92 28.87
C LEU A 31 -26.84 -14.26 28.64
N LEU A 32 -27.43 -13.74 27.55
CA LEU A 32 -28.82 -13.97 27.19
C LEU A 32 -28.99 -15.27 26.39
N TYR A 33 -27.91 -15.90 25.94
CA TYR A 33 -27.96 -17.14 25.17
C TYR A 33 -28.15 -18.34 26.10
N ASN A 34 -29.28 -19.04 25.98
CA ASN A 34 -29.58 -20.22 26.78
C ASN A 34 -29.86 -21.44 25.88
N ALA A 35 -28.91 -22.38 25.79
CA ALA A 35 -29.02 -23.57 24.95
C ALA A 35 -30.16 -24.53 25.35
N GLN A 36 -30.73 -24.39 26.55
CA GLN A 36 -31.80 -25.24 27.08
C GLN A 36 -33.20 -24.80 26.60
N ASP A 37 -33.34 -23.56 26.15
CA ASP A 37 -34.57 -23.09 25.53
C ASP A 37 -34.62 -23.62 24.09
N ASN A 38 -35.70 -24.29 23.70
CA ASN A 38 -36.04 -24.66 22.30
C ASN A 38 -36.19 -23.43 21.34
N LEU A 39 -35.70 -22.26 21.78
CA LEU A 39 -35.81 -20.92 21.23
C LEU A 39 -34.43 -20.34 20.87
N SER A 40 -33.33 -20.92 21.36
CA SER A 40 -31.95 -20.50 21.04
C SER A 40 -31.45 -21.19 19.78
N GLN A 41 -32.09 -20.85 18.65
CA GLN A 41 -31.95 -21.53 17.35
C GLN A 41 -30.66 -21.20 16.59
N LEU A 42 -29.84 -20.31 17.14
CA LEU A 42 -28.50 -20.00 16.64
C LEU A 42 -27.52 -21.00 17.26
N THR A 43 -27.04 -21.92 16.44
CA THR A 43 -25.92 -22.83 16.71
C THR A 43 -24.72 -22.38 15.87
N ILE A 44 -23.52 -22.87 16.20
CA ILE A 44 -22.29 -22.55 15.45
C ILE A 44 -22.34 -23.13 14.02
N ASN A 45 -23.22 -24.11 13.77
CA ASN A 45 -23.31 -24.84 12.52
C ASN A 45 -24.42 -24.34 11.58
N ASN A 46 -25.07 -23.21 11.88
CA ASN A 46 -26.09 -22.66 11.00
C ASN A 46 -25.44 -22.17 9.69
N SER A 47 -25.84 -22.77 8.57
CA SER A 47 -25.40 -22.31 7.25
C SER A 47 -25.97 -20.93 6.93
N VAL A 48 -25.11 -20.03 6.46
CA VAL A 48 -25.49 -18.68 6.01
C VAL A 48 -26.48 -18.74 4.83
N GLU A 49 -26.40 -19.76 3.98
CA GLU A 49 -27.27 -19.93 2.81
C GLU A 49 -28.72 -20.30 3.18
N ASN A 50 -28.92 -20.84 4.38
CA ASN A 50 -30.23 -21.28 4.87
C ASN A 50 -31.03 -20.17 5.55
N TYR A 51 -30.49 -18.94 5.61
CA TYR A 51 -31.12 -17.81 6.30
C TYR A 51 -32.51 -17.46 5.74
N ASN A 52 -32.74 -17.66 4.44
CA ASN A 52 -33.97 -17.23 3.75
C ASN A 52 -34.84 -18.38 3.21
N SER A 53 -34.55 -19.62 3.56
CA SER A 53 -35.38 -20.76 3.12
C SER A 53 -36.63 -20.88 3.99
N SER A 54 -37.79 -21.01 3.36
CA SER A 54 -39.10 -21.17 4.02
C SER A 54 -39.22 -22.38 4.95
N ALA A 55 -38.27 -23.33 4.86
CA ALA A 55 -38.15 -24.48 5.74
C ALA A 55 -37.30 -24.23 7.01
N ASN A 56 -36.59 -23.09 7.12
CA ASN A 56 -35.72 -22.77 8.24
C ASN A 56 -36.27 -21.61 9.09
N PHE A 57 -36.96 -21.99 10.16
CA PHE A 57 -36.85 -21.56 11.56
C PHE A 57 -36.77 -20.05 11.95
N PHE A 58 -36.06 -19.18 11.23
CA PHE A 58 -35.74 -17.81 11.68
C PHE A 58 -36.88 -16.79 11.52
N ALA A 59 -37.77 -16.95 10.54
CA ALA A 59 -38.83 -15.98 10.28
C ALA A 59 -40.10 -16.20 11.13
N ASN A 60 -40.29 -17.37 11.75
CA ASN A 60 -41.61 -17.82 12.23
C ASN A 60 -41.69 -18.09 13.74
N ARG A 61 -40.62 -17.87 14.53
CA ARG A 61 -40.65 -18.02 16.00
C ARG A 61 -39.90 -16.89 16.72
N TYR A 62 -40.51 -15.71 16.71
CA TYR A 62 -40.21 -14.60 17.63
C TYR A 62 -40.65 -14.91 19.08
N THR A 63 -40.33 -16.08 19.64
CA THR A 63 -40.92 -16.50 20.93
C THR A 63 -40.10 -16.22 22.17
N LYS A 64 -38.83 -15.79 22.06
CA LYS A 64 -38.16 -14.94 23.06
C LYS A 64 -37.04 -14.15 22.40
N ALA A 65 -37.42 -13.02 21.85
CA ALA A 65 -36.48 -11.99 21.49
C ALA A 65 -35.92 -11.30 22.75
N ASP A 66 -34.82 -10.55 22.59
CA ASP A 66 -34.58 -9.40 23.47
C ASP A 66 -35.85 -8.51 23.49
N THR A 67 -35.99 -7.60 24.46
CA THR A 67 -37.11 -6.64 24.58
C THR A 67 -37.47 -5.92 23.27
N THR A 68 -36.59 -5.94 22.27
CA THR A 68 -36.73 -5.36 20.92
C THR A 68 -37.11 -6.32 19.79
N GLY A 69 -37.30 -7.62 19.99
CA GLY A 69 -37.70 -8.54 18.89
C GLY A 69 -36.56 -9.28 18.16
N HIS A 70 -35.30 -9.11 18.57
CA HIS A 70 -34.12 -9.67 17.88
C HIS A 70 -33.64 -11.03 18.42
N LEU A 71 -33.02 -11.82 17.54
CA LEU A 71 -32.36 -13.08 17.89
C LEU A 71 -31.11 -12.82 18.76
N VAL A 72 -30.91 -13.65 19.77
CA VAL A 72 -29.76 -13.56 20.68
C VAL A 72 -28.57 -14.36 20.14
N PRO A 73 -27.42 -13.75 19.82
CA PRO A 73 -26.25 -14.46 19.30
C PRO A 73 -25.55 -15.27 20.40
N ILE A 74 -24.84 -16.35 20.04
CA ILE A 74 -23.98 -17.13 20.96
C ILE A 74 -22.81 -16.27 21.45
N PHE A 75 -22.16 -15.59 20.49
CA PHE A 75 -21.02 -14.72 20.73
C PHE A 75 -21.38 -13.27 20.43
N VAL A 76 -21.08 -12.38 21.37
CA VAL A 76 -21.12 -10.93 21.17
C VAL A 76 -19.75 -10.52 20.66
N ILE A 77 -19.70 -10.01 19.44
CA ILE A 77 -18.48 -9.54 18.76
C ILE A 77 -18.52 -8.01 18.70
N ASN A 78 -17.42 -7.34 19.07
CA ASN A 78 -17.33 -5.89 18.97
C ASN A 78 -16.82 -5.42 17.61
N GLN A 79 -15.75 -6.05 17.10
CA GLN A 79 -15.09 -5.63 15.87
C GLN A 79 -14.57 -6.80 15.06
N VAL A 80 -14.82 -6.74 13.75
CA VAL A 80 -14.27 -7.65 12.75
C VAL A 80 -13.40 -6.85 11.79
N LEU A 81 -12.21 -7.35 11.47
CA LEU A 81 -11.27 -6.76 10.53
C LEU A 81 -10.93 -7.74 9.42
N ILE A 82 -11.06 -7.28 8.18
CA ILE A 82 -10.55 -7.94 6.98
C ILE A 82 -9.42 -7.07 6.45
N SER A 83 -8.21 -7.61 6.38
CA SER A 83 -7.05 -6.91 5.81
C SER A 83 -6.55 -7.67 4.60
N GLU A 84 -6.60 -7.03 3.43
CA GLU A 84 -6.12 -7.54 2.15
C GLU A 84 -4.99 -6.67 1.64
N THR A 85 -3.86 -7.28 1.29
CA THR A 85 -2.67 -6.57 0.81
C THR A 85 -2.08 -7.27 -0.40
N PHE A 86 -1.85 -6.50 -1.46
CA PHE A 86 -1.04 -6.88 -2.61
C PHE A 86 0.26 -6.09 -2.61
N ALA A 87 1.39 -6.77 -2.38
CA ALA A 87 2.69 -6.13 -2.13
C ALA A 87 3.84 -6.87 -2.84
N PRO A 88 3.99 -6.76 -4.18
CA PRO A 88 3.20 -5.91 -5.08
C PRO A 88 2.04 -6.66 -5.75
N LEU A 89 1.02 -5.90 -6.18
CA LEU A 89 0.06 -6.39 -7.18
C LEU A 89 0.79 -6.61 -8.51
N ILE A 90 1.61 -5.66 -8.93
CA ILE A 90 2.47 -5.83 -10.10
C ILE A 90 3.84 -5.24 -9.78
N GLY A 91 4.86 -6.10 -9.72
CA GLY A 91 6.25 -5.71 -9.62
C GLY A 91 6.99 -6.12 -10.88
N VAL A 92 7.65 -5.19 -11.55
CA VAL A 92 8.48 -5.45 -12.72
C VAL A 92 9.86 -4.85 -12.49
N ALA A 93 10.90 -5.66 -12.53
CA ALA A 93 12.28 -5.22 -12.42
C ALA A 93 13.08 -5.68 -13.64
N VAL A 94 13.64 -4.72 -14.36
CA VAL A 94 14.37 -4.91 -15.61
C VAL A 94 15.78 -4.38 -15.43
N LYS A 95 16.75 -5.17 -15.87
CA LYS A 95 18.15 -4.75 -16.02
C LYS A 95 18.58 -4.97 -17.46
N THR A 96 19.29 -4.00 -18.00
CA THR A 96 19.77 -3.98 -19.40
C THR A 96 21.29 -4.16 -19.41
N LYS A 97 21.85 -4.65 -20.54
CA LYS A 97 23.32 -4.75 -20.70
C LYS A 97 24.03 -3.40 -20.61
N SER A 98 23.34 -2.32 -20.93
CA SER A 98 23.83 -0.94 -20.82
C SER A 98 23.87 -0.38 -19.39
N LYS A 99 23.73 -1.23 -18.35
CA LYS A 99 23.67 -0.82 -16.93
C LYS A 99 22.51 0.15 -16.64
N LEU A 100 21.40 -0.01 -17.37
CA LEU A 100 20.10 0.60 -17.08
C LEU A 100 19.29 -0.37 -16.21
N ASN A 101 18.76 0.14 -15.11
CA ASN A 101 17.89 -0.56 -14.18
C ASN A 101 16.55 0.17 -14.15
N ILE A 102 15.46 -0.52 -14.43
CA ILE A 102 14.10 0.03 -14.34
C ILE A 102 13.33 -0.87 -13.38
N SER A 103 12.68 -0.29 -12.38
CA SER A 103 11.81 -1.01 -11.45
C SER A 103 10.48 -0.29 -11.35
N PHE A 104 9.39 -0.99 -11.63
CA PHE A 104 8.04 -0.53 -11.41
C PHE A 104 7.37 -1.41 -10.34
N LYS A 105 6.70 -0.79 -9.39
CA LYS A 105 5.92 -1.48 -8.36
C LYS A 105 4.56 -0.81 -8.25
N TYR A 106 3.52 -1.61 -8.19
CA TYR A 106 2.17 -1.18 -7.87
C TYR A 106 1.65 -2.05 -6.73
N ASN A 107 1.41 -1.45 -5.57
CA ASN A 107 0.82 -2.12 -4.41
C ASN A 107 -0.59 -1.58 -4.19
N THR A 108 -1.45 -2.43 -3.63
CA THR A 108 -2.78 -2.03 -3.20
C THR A 108 -3.10 -2.72 -1.89
N LYS A 109 -3.78 -2.01 -1.00
CA LYS A 109 -4.16 -2.48 0.32
C LYS A 109 -5.59 -2.05 0.60
N ARG A 110 -6.36 -2.93 1.22
CA ARG A 110 -7.73 -2.67 1.68
C ARG A 110 -7.90 -3.26 3.07
N ASP A 111 -8.14 -2.40 4.04
CA ASP A 111 -8.56 -2.81 5.38
C ASP A 111 -10.03 -2.45 5.57
N ILE A 112 -10.88 -3.43 5.84
CA ILE A 112 -12.30 -3.23 6.15
C ILE A 112 -12.50 -3.61 7.60
N SER A 113 -12.90 -2.65 8.42
CA SER A 113 -13.27 -2.89 9.81
C SER A 113 -14.76 -2.64 10.00
N LEU A 114 -15.48 -3.65 10.50
CA LEU A 114 -16.85 -3.53 10.94
C LEU A 114 -16.85 -3.33 12.45
N ASN A 115 -17.39 -2.21 12.92
CA ASN A 115 -17.73 -1.99 14.31
C ASN A 115 -19.21 -2.34 14.50
N VAL A 116 -19.48 -3.40 15.27
CA VAL A 116 -20.84 -3.93 15.47
C VAL A 116 -21.64 -3.04 16.41
N SER A 117 -21.00 -2.46 17.42
CA SER A 117 -21.65 -1.60 18.42
C SER A 117 -22.36 -0.39 17.80
N ASN A 118 -21.75 0.21 16.77
CA ASN A 118 -22.28 1.38 16.08
C ASN A 118 -22.76 1.08 14.66
N ALA A 119 -22.86 -0.20 14.28
CA ALA A 119 -23.25 -0.64 12.94
C ALA A 119 -22.55 0.16 11.82
N GLN A 120 -21.22 0.29 11.93
CA GLN A 120 -20.42 1.14 11.03
C GLN A 120 -19.28 0.34 10.42
N ILE A 121 -19.10 0.50 9.11
CA ILE A 121 -17.98 -0.04 8.35
C ILE A 121 -16.99 1.08 8.07
N THR A 122 -15.75 0.92 8.51
CA THR A 122 -14.62 1.79 8.14
C THR A 122 -13.72 1.04 7.16
N GLU A 123 -13.64 1.54 5.94
CA GLU A 123 -12.78 1.03 4.87
C GLU A 123 -11.56 1.96 4.72
N MET A 124 -10.36 1.41 4.79
CA MET A 124 -9.11 2.09 4.49
C MET A 124 -8.50 1.52 3.22
N ASN A 125 -8.45 2.34 2.18
CA ASN A 125 -7.92 1.97 0.88
C ASN A 125 -6.58 2.68 0.65
N GLY A 126 -5.54 1.89 0.43
CA GLY A 126 -4.20 2.35 0.09
C GLY A 126 -3.84 1.89 -1.33
N LYS A 127 -3.38 2.81 -2.17
CA LYS A 127 -2.80 2.51 -3.48
C LYS A 127 -1.47 3.20 -3.56
N ASP A 128 -0.43 2.47 -3.94
CA ASP A 128 0.86 3.06 -4.17
C ASP A 128 1.49 2.52 -5.45
N TRP A 129 2.09 3.43 -6.20
CA TRP A 129 2.94 3.06 -7.31
C TRP A 129 4.27 3.78 -7.21
N GLN A 130 5.31 3.09 -7.67
CA GLN A 130 6.67 3.60 -7.69
C GLN A 130 7.34 3.17 -8.98
N LEU A 131 7.94 4.14 -9.66
CA LEU A 131 8.85 3.94 -10.77
C LEU A 131 10.25 4.38 -10.36
N GLU A 132 11.21 3.48 -10.44
CA GLU A 132 12.62 3.76 -10.24
C GLU A 132 13.38 3.49 -11.54
N VAL A 133 14.16 4.48 -11.98
CA VAL A 133 15.05 4.37 -13.12
C VAL A 133 16.46 4.70 -12.65
N GLY A 134 17.38 3.77 -12.82
CA GLY A 134 18.80 3.92 -12.49
C GLY A 134 19.66 3.67 -13.72
N PHE A 135 20.68 4.49 -13.92
CA PHE A 135 21.63 4.32 -15.01
C PHE A 135 23.04 4.60 -14.52
N THR A 136 23.98 3.71 -14.80
CA THR A 136 25.39 3.90 -14.46
C THR A 136 26.23 3.89 -15.71
N LYS A 137 27.02 4.94 -15.92
CA LYS A 137 27.92 5.05 -17.06
C LYS A 137 29.30 5.52 -16.62
N ASN A 138 30.32 4.88 -17.18
CA ASN A 138 31.71 5.26 -17.05
C ASN A 138 32.11 6.20 -18.19
N ASN A 139 33.19 6.97 -17.98
CA ASN A 139 33.75 7.86 -19.00
C ASN A 139 32.71 8.82 -19.62
N MET A 140 31.88 9.44 -18.78
CA MET A 140 30.84 10.38 -19.22
C MET A 140 31.49 11.67 -19.73
N ARG A 141 31.25 12.01 -21.01
CA ARG A 141 31.64 13.29 -21.59
C ARG A 141 30.59 14.33 -21.20
N LEU A 142 30.98 15.35 -20.46
CA LEU A 142 30.08 16.44 -20.11
C LEU A 142 29.82 17.32 -21.35
N PRO A 143 28.62 17.89 -21.50
CA PRO A 143 28.30 18.78 -22.61
C PRO A 143 28.98 20.16 -22.48
N PHE A 144 29.56 20.46 -21.33
CA PHE A 144 30.27 21.72 -21.07
C PHE A 144 31.75 21.58 -21.44
N ARG A 145 32.28 22.60 -22.12
CA ARG A 145 33.71 22.74 -22.42
C ARG A 145 34.34 23.64 -21.37
N ASP A 146 35.43 23.20 -20.77
CA ASP A 146 36.26 24.04 -19.91
C ASP A 146 37.59 24.28 -20.61
N GLN A 147 37.96 25.54 -20.78
CA GLN A 147 39.16 25.97 -21.51
C GLN A 147 39.34 25.29 -22.89
N GLY A 148 38.25 25.14 -23.65
CA GLY A 148 38.26 24.52 -24.98
C GLY A 148 38.40 22.98 -24.99
N ARG A 149 38.54 22.33 -23.82
CA ARG A 149 38.60 20.87 -23.68
C ARG A 149 37.27 20.32 -23.16
N ILE A 150 36.87 19.17 -23.72
CA ILE A 150 35.68 18.44 -23.24
C ILE A 150 36.08 17.76 -21.93
N ILE A 151 35.43 18.10 -20.82
CA ILE A 151 35.65 17.42 -19.54
C ILE A 151 35.09 16.00 -19.66
N THR A 152 35.94 15.00 -19.45
CA THR A 152 35.55 13.60 -19.36
C THR A 152 35.65 13.12 -17.91
N LEU A 153 34.53 12.68 -17.36
CA LEU A 153 34.47 12.07 -16.04
C LEU A 153 34.96 10.63 -16.17
N LYS A 154 36.21 10.38 -15.80
CA LYS A 154 36.85 9.05 -16.00
C LYS A 154 36.17 7.91 -15.23
N ASN A 155 35.58 8.22 -14.08
CA ASN A 155 34.97 7.24 -13.19
C ASN A 155 33.45 7.10 -13.41
N ASP A 156 32.85 6.17 -12.67
CA ASP A 156 31.43 5.85 -12.77
C ASP A 156 30.56 7.00 -12.24
N VAL A 157 29.59 7.40 -13.07
CA VAL A 157 28.49 8.28 -12.70
C VAL A 157 27.23 7.42 -12.63
N THR A 158 26.56 7.43 -11.48
CA THR A 158 25.27 6.77 -11.28
C THR A 158 24.19 7.81 -11.15
N MET A 159 23.21 7.75 -12.05
CA MET A 159 21.99 8.55 -12.00
C MET A 159 20.85 7.64 -11.54
N ARG A 160 20.03 8.13 -10.61
CA ARG A 160 18.82 7.46 -10.14
C ARG A 160 17.69 8.46 -10.09
N MET A 161 16.52 8.07 -10.55
CA MET A 161 15.30 8.84 -10.43
C MET A 161 14.23 7.91 -9.88
N THR A 162 13.63 8.30 -8.76
CA THR A 162 12.46 7.63 -8.21
C THR A 162 11.26 8.57 -8.28
N VAL A 163 10.18 8.10 -8.87
CA VAL A 163 8.87 8.76 -8.85
C VAL A 163 7.92 7.81 -8.14
N GLY A 164 7.08 8.34 -7.25
CA GLY A 164 6.04 7.54 -6.65
C GLY A 164 4.85 8.37 -6.22
N VAL A 165 3.68 7.74 -6.21
CA VAL A 165 2.47 8.30 -5.65
C VAL A 165 1.88 7.29 -4.70
N THR A 166 1.55 7.76 -3.51
CA THR A 166 0.84 6.99 -2.49
C THR A 166 -0.47 7.70 -2.22
N SER A 167 -1.59 7.02 -2.43
CA SER A 167 -2.93 7.51 -2.10
C SER A 167 -3.49 6.64 -0.99
N ASN A 168 -3.87 7.27 0.11
CA ASN A 168 -4.59 6.61 1.20
C ASN A 168 -5.92 7.33 1.39
N GLN A 169 -6.99 6.57 1.59
CA GLN A 169 -8.32 7.12 1.84
C GLN A 169 -9.03 6.26 2.88
N THR A 170 -9.72 6.92 3.81
CA THR A 170 -10.57 6.29 4.82
C THR A 170 -12.01 6.72 4.59
N ILE A 171 -12.87 5.74 4.34
CA ILE A 171 -14.30 5.91 4.08
C ILE A 171 -15.05 5.26 5.23
N GLN A 172 -15.92 6.02 5.88
CA GLN A 172 -16.85 5.50 6.86
C GLN A 172 -18.24 5.37 6.23
N ARG A 173 -18.85 4.19 6.40
CA ARG A 173 -20.20 3.86 5.97
C ARG A 173 -21.01 3.43 7.19
N ARG A 174 -22.08 4.15 7.48
CA ARG A 174 -23.10 3.72 8.43
C ARG A 174 -24.19 3.00 7.65
N ILE A 175 -24.89 2.06 8.28
CA ILE A 175 -25.92 1.27 7.57
C ILE A 175 -27.10 2.14 7.11
N ASP A 176 -27.39 3.23 7.83
CA ASP A 176 -28.55 4.09 7.58
C ASP A 176 -28.22 5.43 6.89
N GLU A 177 -26.94 5.76 6.70
CA GLU A 177 -26.49 7.04 6.13
C GLU A 177 -25.57 6.85 4.92
N GLY A 178 -25.38 7.92 4.14
CA GLY A 178 -24.43 7.93 3.02
C GLY A 178 -22.97 7.75 3.45
N SER A 179 -22.12 7.32 2.52
CA SER A 179 -20.68 7.17 2.77
C SER A 179 -19.99 8.52 2.91
N THR A 180 -19.19 8.71 3.96
CA THR A 180 -18.38 9.92 4.17
C THR A 180 -16.89 9.60 4.14
N VAL A 181 -16.12 10.45 3.46
CA VAL A 181 -14.65 10.37 3.47
C VAL A 181 -14.16 11.12 4.69
N THR A 182 -13.61 10.40 5.66
CA THR A 182 -13.21 10.97 6.96
C THR A 182 -11.74 11.35 7.01
N ASN A 183 -10.91 10.68 6.21
CA ASN A 183 -9.51 10.98 6.08
C ASN A 183 -9.02 10.57 4.69
N GLY A 184 -7.94 11.18 4.23
CA GLY A 184 -7.28 10.74 3.04
C GLY A 184 -6.22 11.72 2.59
N ASN A 185 -5.23 11.20 1.89
CA ASN A 185 -4.07 11.96 1.47
C ASN A 185 -3.41 11.33 0.25
N ILE A 186 -3.10 12.15 -0.73
CA ILE A 186 -2.32 11.79 -1.91
C ILE A 186 -0.93 12.40 -1.75
N ASN A 187 0.08 11.56 -1.67
CA ASN A 187 1.46 11.95 -1.52
C ASN A 187 2.25 11.61 -2.79
N PHE A 188 2.66 12.63 -3.54
CA PHE A 188 3.54 12.54 -4.69
C PHE A 188 4.99 12.77 -4.27
N GLN A 189 5.91 11.95 -4.74
CA GLN A 189 7.34 12.03 -4.45
C GLN A 189 8.16 11.92 -5.74
N LEU A 190 9.11 12.84 -5.91
CA LEU A 190 10.10 12.85 -6.99
C LEU A 190 11.49 13.00 -6.38
N ARG A 191 12.37 12.02 -6.64
CA ARG A 191 13.74 11.96 -6.11
C ARG A 191 14.78 11.65 -7.19
N PRO A 192 15.16 12.63 -8.03
CA PRO A 192 16.37 12.55 -8.83
C PRO A 192 17.63 12.66 -7.96
N ASN A 193 18.63 11.85 -8.29
CA ASN A 193 19.89 11.74 -7.60
C ASN A 193 21.01 11.40 -8.59
N ILE A 194 22.12 12.12 -8.52
CA ILE A 194 23.31 11.88 -9.34
C ILE A 194 24.49 11.71 -8.39
N SER A 195 25.21 10.60 -8.51
CA SER A 195 26.38 10.28 -7.71
C SER A 195 27.58 10.08 -8.62
N TYR A 196 28.69 10.74 -8.32
CA TYR A 196 29.96 10.62 -9.02
C TYR A 196 31.05 10.18 -8.04
N VAL A 197 31.69 9.06 -8.36
CA VAL A 197 32.83 8.54 -7.57
C VAL A 197 34.10 9.21 -8.08
N ALA A 198 34.58 10.25 -7.40
CA ALA A 198 35.77 11.00 -7.84
C ALA A 198 37.06 10.20 -7.63
N ASN A 199 37.17 9.44 -6.54
CA ASN A 199 38.23 8.45 -6.31
C ASN A 199 37.76 7.43 -5.26
N LYS A 200 38.64 6.52 -4.82
CA LYS A 200 38.31 5.49 -3.80
C LYS A 200 37.79 6.07 -2.47
N LYS A 201 38.13 7.33 -2.17
CA LYS A 201 37.83 8.00 -0.89
C LYS A 201 36.78 9.10 -1.03
N LEU A 202 36.53 9.64 -2.21
CA LEU A 202 35.69 10.82 -2.42
C LEU A 202 34.55 10.49 -3.38
N THR A 203 33.31 10.69 -2.91
CA THR A 203 32.09 10.61 -3.72
C THR A 203 31.31 11.91 -3.58
N ILE A 204 30.92 12.48 -4.71
CA ILE A 204 30.09 13.69 -4.77
C ILE A 204 28.70 13.28 -5.22
N GLN A 205 27.67 13.69 -4.49
CA GLN A 205 26.30 13.37 -4.77
C GLN A 205 25.46 14.64 -4.82
N VAL A 206 24.65 14.79 -5.86
CA VAL A 206 23.67 15.86 -6.01
C VAL A 206 22.30 15.23 -5.95
N TYR A 207 21.43 15.73 -5.07
CA TYR A 207 20.09 15.21 -4.93
C TYR A 207 19.07 16.35 -4.88
N VAL A 208 17.88 16.06 -5.41
CA VAL A 208 16.69 16.88 -5.23
C VAL A 208 15.56 15.94 -4.84
N GLU A 209 14.80 16.31 -3.83
CA GLU A 209 13.60 15.63 -3.40
C GLU A 209 12.45 16.63 -3.38
N ARG A 210 11.38 16.28 -4.08
CA ARG A 210 10.12 17.02 -4.04
C ARG A 210 9.01 16.10 -3.55
N THR A 211 8.34 16.54 -2.50
CA THR A 211 7.21 15.84 -1.90
C THR A 211 6.01 16.77 -1.90
N VAL A 212 4.91 16.33 -2.47
CA VAL A 212 3.64 17.06 -2.51
C VAL A 212 2.59 16.21 -1.84
N ASN A 213 1.99 16.76 -0.79
CA ASN A 213 1.00 16.13 0.05
C ASN A 213 -0.34 16.86 -0.14
N ASP A 214 -1.30 16.19 -0.76
CA ASP A 214 -2.62 16.73 -1.09
C ASP A 214 -3.71 15.99 -0.30
N PRO A 215 -4.27 16.60 0.75
CA PRO A 215 -5.29 15.96 1.57
C PRO A 215 -6.63 15.87 0.80
N LEU A 216 -7.34 14.75 0.98
CA LEU A 216 -8.66 14.52 0.39
C LEU A 216 -9.81 15.15 1.20
N VAL A 217 -9.51 15.69 2.39
CA VAL A 217 -10.48 16.33 3.29
C VAL A 217 -10.17 17.82 3.42
N SER A 218 -11.23 18.63 3.53
CA SER A 218 -11.15 20.10 3.58
C SER A 218 -10.52 20.66 4.86
N ASN A 219 -10.37 19.84 5.91
CA ASN A 219 -9.77 20.22 7.18
C ASN A 219 -8.23 20.14 7.18
N SER A 220 -7.60 20.06 6.02
CA SER A 220 -6.15 19.98 5.88
C SER A 220 -5.69 20.74 4.64
N TYR A 221 -4.48 21.30 4.72
CA TYR A 221 -3.92 22.11 3.65
C TYR A 221 -2.91 21.31 2.83
N ARG A 222 -2.93 21.54 1.52
CA ARG A 222 -1.93 21.01 0.59
C ARG A 222 -0.55 21.53 0.97
N ARG A 223 0.44 20.63 1.09
CA ARG A 223 1.83 20.96 1.41
C ARG A 223 2.74 20.52 0.29
N SER A 224 3.68 21.37 -0.09
CA SER A 224 4.73 21.04 -1.04
C SER A 224 6.07 21.37 -0.42
N THR A 225 6.94 20.38 -0.27
CA THR A 225 8.29 20.55 0.25
C THR A 225 9.27 20.15 -0.84
N THR A 226 10.22 21.03 -1.15
CA THR A 226 11.34 20.71 -2.04
C THR A 226 12.62 20.89 -1.24
N LYS A 227 13.48 19.87 -1.27
CA LYS A 227 14.80 19.87 -0.65
C LYS A 227 15.81 19.52 -1.72
N GLY A 228 16.96 20.13 -1.69
CA GLY A 228 18.04 19.82 -2.62
C GLY A 228 19.37 20.18 -2.00
N GLY A 229 20.42 19.48 -2.42
CA GLY A 229 21.75 19.74 -1.89
C GLY A 229 22.82 18.93 -2.59
N VAL A 230 24.05 19.32 -2.27
CA VAL A 230 25.25 18.58 -2.63
C VAL A 230 25.76 17.89 -1.38
N LYS A 231 26.00 16.59 -1.46
CA LYS A 231 26.58 15.77 -0.40
C LYS A 231 27.96 15.32 -0.84
N ILE A 232 28.97 15.62 -0.03
CA ILE A 232 30.33 15.14 -0.23
C ILE A 232 30.57 14.04 0.79
N ILE A 233 30.90 12.84 0.32
CA ILE A 233 31.16 11.67 1.14
C ILE A 233 32.65 11.37 1.05
N PHE A 234 33.33 11.43 2.20
CA PHE A 234 34.75 11.10 2.31
C PHE A 234 34.93 9.85 3.18
N ASN A 235 35.45 8.78 2.58
CA ASN A 235 35.73 7.50 3.24
C ASN A 235 37.22 7.41 3.56
N LEU A 236 37.56 7.26 4.84
CA LEU A 236 38.94 7.20 5.31
C LEU A 236 39.51 5.77 5.49
N SER A 237 38.76 4.71 5.12
CA SER A 237 39.29 3.35 5.27
C SER A 237 40.53 3.16 4.40
N GLN A 238 41.61 2.71 5.03
CA GLN A 238 42.94 2.48 4.44
C GLN A 238 42.90 1.48 3.28
#